data_AF-A0A7C7UZL3-F1
#
_entry.id   AF-A0A7C7UZL3-F1
#
_cell.length_a   1.000
_cell.length_b   1.000
_cell.length_c   1.000
_cell.angle_alpha   90.00
_cell.angle_beta   90.00
_cell.angle_gamma   90.00
#
_symmetry.space_group_name_H-M   'P 1'
#
loop_
_entity.id
_entity.type
_entity.pdbx_description
1 polymer ?
#
loop_
_entity_poly.entity_id
_entity_poly.type
_entity_poly.pdbx_seq_one_letter_code
_entity_poly.pdbx_strand_id
1 'polypeptide(L)'
;MFRGVRIPLWLWVVAQVLADKLRWSSRRGMRTMTRGAGLVVWGVLWFSMAGCSEDAGRPAQKSRAPSDASRAETVDLQGVREPAVAGLFYPAAPDALDGLLDDLLREAKPVSLGTVRGLISPHAGYEYSGPVAAWGYRQLAGRPIRTVVILAPSHYARFQGISLPKVAVYTTPLGRIPVSAKVQRLAQRAPFAFEPRCHVSRPGWFRQSAKRAPPFGGDTPHTWEHSLEVQLPFLQKVLGQFELVPAVFGETNPSAAAKALKTIVDEETLVVASSDLSHYYPYRVAMQLDASCVRAICDLDVQWMQYEEACGKLPILTLMHLARELGWKAHLLDYRNSGDTAGQRDQVVGYASIAFYEGPAEESEEAGPAGLTAEEQQYLLRLARESLVRAVRGQAPLELDEQEVPARLRQRQACFVTLTKQGALRGCIGHIFGCMPLYRAVIENAANAGLEDPRFPPVRIDELDQIHIEISVLSQPKRLDFRGPEELLAKLRPGVDGVVFVLEGRRATYLPQVWEQIPDKEQFLNQLALKAKLPSSAWQDPQAIFLTYQVQAFEEETEP
;
A
#
# COMPACT_ATOMS: atom_id res chain seq x y z
N MET A 1 20.56 -35.04 25.20
CA MET A 1 21.05 -33.89 24.41
C MET A 1 19.95 -33.54 23.41
N PHE A 2 19.75 -32.26 23.08
CA PHE A 2 18.58 -31.68 22.38
C PHE A 2 17.43 -31.25 23.30
N ARG A 3 17.72 -30.24 24.13
CA ARG A 3 16.78 -29.17 24.48
C ARG A 3 17.11 -27.95 23.61
N GLY A 4 16.07 -27.27 23.13
CA GLY A 4 16.15 -25.84 22.81
C GLY A 4 16.54 -25.49 21.37
N VAL A 5 15.64 -25.67 20.42
CA VAL A 5 15.60 -24.81 19.23
C VAL A 5 14.44 -23.84 19.45
N ARG A 6 14.75 -22.58 19.75
CA ARG A 6 13.77 -21.49 19.71
C ARG A 6 13.51 -21.17 18.23
N ILE A 7 12.30 -21.48 17.76
CA ILE A 7 11.84 -21.05 16.44
C ILE A 7 11.50 -19.54 16.55
N PRO A 8 12.05 -18.68 15.68
CA PRO A 8 11.73 -17.25 15.65
C PRO A 8 10.23 -16.99 15.45
N LEU A 9 9.68 -15.98 16.13
CA LEU A 9 8.25 -15.64 16.14
C LEU A 9 7.70 -15.34 14.73
N TRP A 10 8.52 -14.82 13.82
CA TRP A 10 8.14 -14.51 12.44
C TRP A 10 7.78 -15.77 11.62
N LEU A 11 8.47 -16.90 11.85
CA LEU A 11 8.17 -18.18 11.18
C LEU A 11 6.78 -18.73 11.51
N TRP A 12 6.23 -18.40 12.69
CA TRP A 12 4.87 -18.78 13.08
C TRP A 12 3.79 -17.89 12.44
N VAL A 13 4.09 -16.60 12.24
CA VAL A 13 3.21 -15.68 11.50
C VAL A 13 3.08 -16.11 10.04
N VAL A 14 4.19 -16.59 9.44
CA VAL A 14 4.25 -17.13 8.07
C VAL A 14 3.35 -18.36 7.87
N ALA A 15 3.36 -19.31 8.82
CA ALA A 15 2.59 -20.55 8.70
C ALA A 15 1.05 -20.33 8.71
N GLN A 16 0.58 -19.33 9.46
CA GLN A 16 -0.85 -19.07 9.61
C GLN A 16 -1.45 -18.34 8.39
N VAL A 17 -0.71 -17.38 7.80
CA VAL A 17 -1.13 -16.64 6.60
C VAL A 17 -1.16 -17.53 5.36
N LEU A 18 -0.22 -18.48 5.25
CA LEU A 18 -0.21 -19.49 4.18
C LEU A 18 -1.40 -20.45 4.28
N ALA A 19 -1.78 -20.86 5.49
CA ALA A 19 -2.94 -21.73 5.71
C ALA A 19 -4.27 -21.06 5.31
N ASP A 20 -4.38 -19.74 5.49
CA ASP A 20 -5.56 -18.97 5.11
C ASP A 20 -5.61 -18.65 3.60
N LYS A 21 -4.47 -18.42 2.94
CA LYS A 21 -4.40 -18.29 1.46
C LYS A 21 -4.73 -19.61 0.74
N LEU A 22 -4.30 -20.76 1.26
CA LEU A 22 -4.61 -22.06 0.67
C LEU A 22 -6.10 -22.45 0.80
N ARG A 23 -6.78 -22.03 1.87
CA ARG A 23 -8.24 -22.19 2.02
C ARG A 23 -9.05 -21.26 1.12
N TRP A 24 -8.43 -20.19 0.61
CA TRP A 24 -9.07 -19.22 -0.28
C TRP A 24 -9.13 -19.71 -1.73
N SER A 25 -8.11 -20.43 -2.23
CA SER A 25 -8.12 -20.95 -3.62
C SER A 25 -9.07 -22.13 -3.81
N SER A 26 -9.28 -22.97 -2.78
CA SER A 26 -10.07 -24.20 -2.90
C SER A 26 -11.60 -23.99 -2.92
N ARG A 27 -12.10 -22.74 -2.80
CA ARG A 27 -13.54 -22.44 -2.77
C ARG A 27 -14.05 -21.65 -3.99
N ARG A 28 -13.18 -21.28 -4.94
CA ARG A 28 -13.58 -20.76 -6.26
C ARG A 28 -13.18 -21.72 -7.37
N GLY A 29 -14.12 -22.56 -7.78
CA GLY A 29 -14.16 -23.12 -9.13
C GLY A 29 -13.34 -24.39 -9.37
N MET A 30 -14.00 -25.54 -9.22
CA MET A 30 -13.70 -26.72 -10.05
C MET A 30 -15.03 -27.28 -10.56
N ARG A 31 -15.50 -26.72 -11.68
CA ARG A 31 -16.47 -27.36 -12.57
C ARG A 31 -15.72 -27.70 -13.85
N THR A 32 -15.17 -28.90 -13.91
CA THR A 32 -14.68 -29.50 -15.16
C THR A 32 -15.84 -30.23 -15.82
N MET A 33 -16.29 -29.70 -16.96
CA MET A 33 -17.07 -30.44 -17.94
C MET A 33 -16.18 -31.51 -18.57
N THR A 34 -16.61 -32.77 -18.51
CA THR A 34 -16.23 -33.79 -19.50
C THR A 34 -17.49 -34.57 -19.89
N ARG A 35 -17.81 -34.55 -21.20
CA ARG A 35 -18.82 -35.37 -21.86
C ARG A 35 -18.39 -36.84 -21.85
N GLY A 36 -19.36 -37.75 -21.72
CA GLY A 36 -19.18 -39.19 -22.00
C GLY A 36 -20.42 -39.99 -21.63
N ALA A 37 -21.03 -40.64 -22.62
CA ALA A 37 -22.32 -41.34 -22.55
C ALA A 37 -22.33 -42.59 -21.65
N GLY A 38 -23.52 -42.97 -21.16
CA GLY A 38 -23.70 -44.22 -20.41
C GLY A 38 -25.11 -44.40 -19.82
N LEU A 39 -25.94 -45.07 -20.60
CA LEU A 39 -27.32 -45.53 -20.41
C LEU A 39 -27.54 -46.46 -19.18
N VAL A 40 -28.83 -46.66 -18.77
CA VAL A 40 -29.44 -47.81 -18.02
C VAL A 40 -29.42 -47.71 -16.46
N VAL A 41 -30.47 -47.98 -15.63
CA VAL A 41 -31.90 -48.38 -15.74
C VAL A 41 -32.57 -48.32 -14.32
N TRP A 42 -33.88 -48.02 -14.31
CA TRP A 42 -35.01 -48.41 -13.41
C TRP A 42 -35.12 -48.11 -11.89
N GLY A 43 -36.40 -47.81 -11.51
CA GLY A 43 -37.03 -48.22 -10.25
C GLY A 43 -37.86 -47.11 -9.56
N VAL A 44 -38.97 -46.62 -10.12
CA VAL A 44 -40.40 -46.98 -9.84
C VAL A 44 -40.84 -46.92 -8.35
N LEU A 45 -41.85 -46.08 -8.06
CA LEU A 45 -43.12 -46.30 -7.31
C LEU A 45 -43.49 -45.01 -6.52
N TRP A 46 -44.56 -44.23 -6.83
CA TRP A 46 -46.02 -44.43 -6.91
C TRP A 46 -46.82 -43.77 -5.75
N PHE A 47 -47.79 -42.94 -6.16
CA PHE A 47 -49.05 -42.50 -5.51
C PHE A 47 -49.02 -41.55 -4.29
N SER A 48 -49.89 -40.54 -4.16
CA SER A 48 -51.30 -40.45 -4.61
C SER A 48 -51.82 -39.03 -4.92
N MET A 49 -52.74 -39.00 -5.90
CA MET A 49 -53.87 -38.09 -6.18
C MET A 49 -54.64 -37.65 -4.91
N ALA A 50 -55.49 -36.62 -4.86
CA ALA A 50 -55.93 -35.50 -5.71
C ALA A 50 -56.89 -34.65 -4.83
N GLY A 51 -57.18 -33.41 -5.22
CA GLY A 51 -58.27 -32.62 -4.62
C GLY A 51 -58.33 -31.20 -5.16
N CYS A 52 -59.14 -30.99 -6.20
CA CYS A 52 -59.56 -29.67 -6.68
C CYS A 52 -60.63 -29.06 -5.76
N SER A 53 -60.55 -27.75 -5.49
CA SER A 53 -61.65 -26.80 -5.77
C SER A 53 -61.22 -25.36 -5.45
N GLU A 54 -61.61 -24.45 -6.33
CA GLU A 54 -61.48 -22.99 -6.23
C GLU A 54 -62.25 -22.42 -5.03
N ASP A 55 -61.72 -21.35 -4.41
CA ASP A 55 -62.57 -20.31 -3.83
C ASP A 55 -61.86 -18.95 -3.70
N ALA A 56 -62.67 -17.90 -3.80
CA ALA A 56 -62.29 -16.54 -4.15
C ALA A 56 -61.86 -15.64 -2.97
N GLY A 57 -60.92 -14.71 -3.26
CA GLY A 57 -60.90 -13.31 -2.79
C GLY A 57 -60.72 -12.98 -1.31
N ARG A 58 -59.59 -12.31 -0.95
CA ARG A 58 -59.48 -11.08 -0.11
C ARG A 58 -58.00 -10.66 0.10
N PRO A 59 -57.72 -9.39 0.50
CA PRO A 59 -56.75 -8.53 -0.17
C PRO A 59 -55.34 -8.55 0.42
N ALA A 60 -54.39 -8.07 -0.41
CA ALA A 60 -53.01 -7.80 -0.06
C ALA A 60 -52.88 -6.94 1.21
N GLN A 61 -52.24 -7.51 2.22
CA GLN A 61 -51.81 -6.82 3.43
C GLN A 61 -50.64 -5.90 3.06
N LYS A 62 -50.87 -4.58 3.08
CA LYS A 62 -49.80 -3.58 3.06
C LYS A 62 -48.87 -3.84 4.23
N SER A 63 -47.66 -4.33 3.98
CA SER A 63 -46.61 -4.33 4.98
C SER A 63 -46.26 -2.88 5.30
N ARG A 64 -46.52 -2.48 6.55
CA ARG A 64 -46.03 -1.23 7.11
C ARG A 64 -44.50 -1.27 7.04
N ALA A 65 -43.90 -0.29 6.38
CA ALA A 65 -42.50 0.03 6.58
C ALA A 65 -42.25 0.24 8.09
N PRO A 66 -41.19 -0.33 8.68
CA PRO A 66 -40.83 0.02 10.03
C PRO A 66 -40.29 1.44 10.04
N SER A 67 -41.16 2.39 10.37
CA SER A 67 -40.79 3.69 10.91
C SER A 67 -40.40 3.47 12.37
N ASP A 68 -39.12 3.28 12.62
CA ASP A 68 -38.55 3.63 13.92
C ASP A 68 -37.08 3.96 13.73
N ALA A 69 -36.81 5.26 13.56
CA ALA A 69 -35.52 5.82 13.89
C ALA A 69 -35.35 5.68 15.41
N SER A 70 -34.92 4.49 15.84
CA SER A 70 -34.50 4.28 17.23
C SER A 70 -33.46 5.36 17.58
N ARG A 71 -33.75 6.15 18.63
CA ARG A 71 -32.77 7.03 19.25
C ARG A 71 -31.57 6.17 19.61
N ALA A 72 -30.45 6.35 18.92
CA ALA A 72 -29.22 5.64 19.24
C ALA A 72 -28.87 5.90 20.71
N GLU A 73 -28.91 4.86 21.54
CA GLU A 73 -28.56 4.93 22.95
C GLU A 73 -27.11 5.39 23.08
N THR A 74 -26.88 6.47 23.84
CA THR A 74 -25.54 6.88 24.26
C THR A 74 -24.95 5.77 25.13
N VAL A 75 -23.81 5.21 24.74
CA VAL A 75 -23.16 4.12 25.48
C VAL A 75 -22.31 4.70 26.60
N ASP A 76 -22.47 4.23 27.84
CA ASP A 76 -21.54 4.60 28.91
C ASP A 76 -20.19 3.91 28.69
N LEU A 77 -19.12 4.70 28.54
CA LEU A 77 -17.78 4.17 28.30
C LEU A 77 -17.16 3.75 29.62
N GLN A 78 -16.80 2.47 29.76
CA GLN A 78 -16.32 1.91 31.02
C GLN A 78 -15.17 0.92 30.81
N GLY A 79 -14.25 0.89 31.77
CA GLY A 79 -13.13 -0.04 31.77
C GLY A 79 -11.90 0.43 30.99
N VAL A 80 -10.92 -0.46 30.88
CA VAL A 80 -9.58 -0.17 30.36
C VAL A 80 -9.21 -1.18 29.29
N ARG A 81 -8.65 -0.68 28.18
CA ARG A 81 -7.98 -1.50 27.17
C ARG A 81 -6.49 -1.55 27.50
N GLU A 82 -6.05 -2.68 28.05
CA GLU A 82 -4.64 -3.01 28.35
C GLU A 82 -3.81 -3.23 27.08
N PRO A 83 -2.49 -2.94 27.08
CA PRO A 83 -1.61 -3.21 25.94
C PRO A 83 -1.55 -4.71 25.65
N ALA A 84 -1.80 -5.11 24.40
CA ALA A 84 -1.75 -6.50 23.97
C ALA A 84 -0.34 -6.90 23.51
N VAL A 85 0.48 -5.94 23.05
CA VAL A 85 1.79 -6.21 22.43
C VAL A 85 2.97 -5.49 23.11
N ALA A 86 2.76 -4.86 24.27
CA ALA A 86 3.88 -4.40 25.12
C ALA A 86 4.78 -5.59 25.52
N GLY A 87 6.09 -5.45 25.28
CA GLY A 87 7.08 -6.50 25.44
C GLY A 87 7.22 -7.44 24.23
N LEU A 88 6.41 -7.25 23.19
CA LEU A 88 6.46 -8.03 21.95
C LEU A 88 6.80 -7.15 20.74
N PHE A 89 6.07 -6.05 20.55
CA PHE A 89 6.25 -5.15 19.40
C PHE A 89 7.03 -3.89 19.77
N TYR A 90 7.02 -3.54 21.06
CA TYR A 90 7.76 -2.43 21.64
C TYR A 90 8.07 -2.75 23.11
N PRO A 91 9.07 -2.12 23.75
CA PRO A 91 9.45 -2.43 25.13
C PRO A 91 8.29 -2.29 26.14
N ALA A 92 8.17 -3.24 27.08
CA ALA A 92 7.18 -3.16 28.16
C ALA A 92 7.60 -2.23 29.31
N ALA A 93 8.91 -2.02 29.49
CA ALA A 93 9.45 -1.13 30.51
C ALA A 93 9.33 0.33 30.06
N PRO A 94 8.74 1.24 30.87
CA PRO A 94 8.52 2.63 30.47
C PRO A 94 9.79 3.36 30.02
N ASP A 95 10.86 3.31 30.82
CA ASP A 95 12.12 4.02 30.50
C ASP A 95 12.78 3.49 29.22
N ALA A 96 12.70 2.18 28.97
CA ALA A 96 13.24 1.57 27.76
C ALA A 96 12.43 1.95 26.51
N LEU A 97 11.10 2.05 26.65
CA LEU A 97 10.22 2.52 25.58
C LEU A 97 10.44 4.00 25.28
N ASP A 98 10.56 4.82 26.33
CA ASP A 98 10.76 6.26 26.21
C ASP A 98 12.10 6.60 25.55
N GLY A 99 13.18 5.91 25.94
CA GLY A 99 14.51 6.06 25.33
C GLY A 99 14.55 5.58 23.87
N LEU A 100 13.93 4.43 23.56
CA LEU A 100 13.81 3.96 22.17
C LEU A 100 13.09 4.99 21.29
N LEU A 101 12.00 5.57 21.78
CA LEU A 101 11.25 6.60 21.04
C LEU A 101 12.08 7.88 20.82
N ASP A 102 12.89 8.30 21.80
CA ASP A 102 13.79 9.43 21.65
C ASP A 102 14.82 9.20 20.54
N ASP A 103 15.43 8.01 20.50
CA ASP A 103 16.42 7.67 19.49
C ASP A 103 15.80 7.66 18.09
N LEU A 104 14.65 7.00 17.93
CA LEU A 104 13.91 6.95 16.66
C LEU A 104 13.48 8.35 16.18
N LEU A 105 12.95 9.19 17.08
CA LEU A 105 12.51 10.55 16.73
C LEU A 105 13.68 11.51 16.45
N ARG A 106 14.87 11.24 17.00
CA ARG A 106 16.08 12.06 16.75
C ARG A 106 16.62 11.87 15.34
N GLU A 107 16.51 10.66 14.79
CA GLU A 107 16.93 10.36 13.40
C GLU A 107 15.99 11.00 12.36
N ALA A 108 14.70 11.14 12.69
CA ALA A 108 13.70 11.76 11.84
C ALA A 108 13.88 13.29 11.76
N LYS A 109 13.96 13.81 10.53
CA LYS A 109 14.12 15.25 10.28
C LYS A 109 12.76 15.95 10.16
N PRO A 110 12.61 17.18 10.67
CA PRO A 110 11.47 18.03 10.34
C PRO A 110 11.42 18.29 8.83
N VAL A 111 10.22 18.22 8.26
CA VAL A 111 9.95 18.54 6.85
C VAL A 111 9.07 19.78 6.81
N SER A 112 9.41 20.74 5.94
CA SER A 112 8.63 21.96 5.73
C SER A 112 7.32 21.61 5.01
N LEU A 113 6.28 21.38 5.79
CA LEU A 113 4.92 21.13 5.32
C LEU A 113 3.97 22.16 5.92
N GLY A 114 2.79 22.29 5.32
CA GLY A 114 1.70 23.03 5.91
C GLY A 114 1.21 22.41 7.23
N THR A 115 -0.06 22.64 7.56
CA THR A 115 -0.61 22.09 8.80
C THR A 115 -0.91 20.61 8.65
N VAL A 116 -0.13 19.73 9.28
CA VAL A 116 -0.36 18.28 9.25
C VAL A 116 -1.69 17.97 9.96
N ARG A 117 -2.62 17.36 9.23
CA ARG A 117 -3.97 16.97 9.67
C ARG A 117 -4.16 15.45 9.71
N GLY A 118 -3.34 14.71 8.97
CA GLY A 118 -3.36 13.26 9.00
C GLY A 118 -2.02 12.63 8.71
N LEU A 119 -1.92 11.34 9.04
CA LEU A 119 -0.74 10.52 8.79
C LEU A 119 -1.18 9.15 8.26
N ILE A 120 -0.39 8.58 7.37
CA ILE A 120 -0.27 7.12 7.25
C ILE A 120 1.00 6.71 7.98
N SER A 121 0.91 5.66 8.80
CA SER A 121 2.02 5.19 9.62
C SER A 121 1.99 3.65 9.72
N PRO A 122 3.17 2.99 9.66
CA PRO A 122 3.27 1.54 9.72
C PRO A 122 2.99 0.99 11.12
N HIS A 123 2.75 -0.32 11.22
CA HIS A 123 2.36 -0.96 12.48
C HIS A 123 3.00 -2.32 12.78
N ALA A 124 4.10 -2.66 12.11
CA ALA A 124 4.99 -3.71 12.57
C ALA A 124 5.66 -3.36 13.94
N GLY A 125 6.46 -4.30 14.47
CA GLY A 125 7.27 -4.05 15.67
C GLY A 125 8.27 -2.91 15.44
N TYR A 126 8.57 -2.15 16.50
CA TYR A 126 9.38 -0.92 16.42
C TYR A 126 10.81 -1.15 15.92
N GLU A 127 11.36 -2.34 16.10
CA GLU A 127 12.67 -2.71 15.51
C GLU A 127 12.65 -2.70 13.97
N TYR A 128 11.48 -2.92 13.36
CA TYR A 128 11.31 -2.96 11.91
C TYR A 128 10.78 -1.65 11.35
N SER A 129 9.62 -1.20 11.83
CA SER A 129 8.88 -0.07 11.26
C SER A 129 9.03 1.23 12.04
N GLY A 130 9.56 1.19 13.26
CA GLY A 130 9.76 2.35 14.14
C GLY A 130 10.56 3.48 13.47
N PRO A 131 11.68 3.19 12.77
CA PRO A 131 12.44 4.22 12.05
C PRO A 131 11.61 4.98 11.02
N VAL A 132 10.69 4.31 10.34
CA VAL A 132 9.81 4.93 9.33
C VAL A 132 8.66 5.68 10.01
N ALA A 133 8.02 5.08 11.02
CA ALA A 133 6.93 5.73 11.77
C ALA A 133 7.37 7.07 12.39
N ALA A 134 8.60 7.12 12.91
CA ALA A 134 9.17 8.31 13.54
C ALA A 134 9.15 9.55 12.64
N TRP A 135 9.34 9.39 11.32
CA TRP A 135 9.27 10.49 10.36
C TRP A 135 7.93 11.21 10.40
N GLY A 136 6.82 10.48 10.48
CA GLY A 136 5.47 11.03 10.58
C GLY A 136 5.22 11.73 11.89
N TYR A 137 5.51 11.06 13.00
CA TYR A 137 5.24 11.59 14.34
C TYR A 137 6.11 12.78 14.69
N ARG A 138 7.33 12.85 14.17
CA ARG A 138 8.21 14.01 14.33
C ARG A 138 7.57 15.30 13.85
N GLN A 139 6.73 15.24 12.82
CA GLN A 139 6.06 16.42 12.25
C GLN A 139 4.95 16.97 13.15
N LEU A 140 4.56 16.26 14.21
CA LEU A 140 3.50 16.66 15.12
C LEU A 140 3.99 17.48 16.31
N ALA A 141 5.30 17.51 16.56
CA ALA A 141 5.89 18.19 17.72
C ALA A 141 5.48 19.68 17.75
N GLY A 142 4.94 20.13 18.90
CA GLY A 142 4.51 21.51 19.11
C GLY A 142 3.18 21.89 18.44
N ARG A 143 2.47 20.96 17.81
CA ARG A 143 1.15 21.23 17.20
C ARG A 143 0.02 21.13 18.25
N PRO A 144 -1.04 21.94 18.14
CA PRO A 144 -2.14 21.97 19.11
C PRO A 144 -3.16 20.84 18.87
N ILE A 145 -2.69 19.59 18.82
CA ILE A 145 -3.55 18.43 18.60
C ILE A 145 -4.11 17.96 19.95
N ARG A 146 -5.45 17.94 20.08
CA ARG A 146 -6.15 17.49 21.29
C ARG A 146 -6.91 16.18 21.10
N THR A 147 -7.31 15.87 19.86
CA THR A 147 -8.00 14.61 19.53
C THR A 147 -7.21 13.86 18.47
N VAL A 148 -6.99 12.56 18.68
CA VAL A 148 -6.39 11.68 17.68
C VAL A 148 -7.37 10.59 17.29
N VAL A 149 -7.74 10.55 16.02
CA VAL A 149 -8.51 9.47 15.42
C VAL A 149 -7.54 8.45 14.84
N ILE A 150 -7.64 7.18 15.21
CA ILE A 150 -6.83 6.11 14.61
C ILE A 150 -7.72 5.15 13.85
N LEU A 151 -7.48 5.05 12.54
CA LEU A 151 -8.12 4.14 11.60
C LEU A 151 -7.23 2.91 11.46
N ALA A 152 -7.63 1.80 12.07
CA ALA A 152 -6.85 0.58 12.15
C ALA A 152 -7.53 -0.57 11.38
N PRO A 153 -6.82 -1.35 10.54
CA PRO A 153 -7.38 -2.57 9.97
C PRO A 153 -7.63 -3.61 11.07
N SER A 154 -8.56 -4.54 10.80
CA SER A 154 -8.77 -5.70 11.66
C SER A 154 -7.98 -6.92 11.16
N HIS A 155 -7.03 -7.39 11.96
CA HIS A 155 -6.26 -8.62 11.67
C HIS A 155 -6.95 -9.88 12.21
N TYR A 156 -7.71 -9.73 13.30
CA TYR A 156 -8.16 -10.86 14.11
C TYR A 156 -9.68 -11.03 14.13
N ALA A 157 -10.44 -10.02 13.68
CA ALA A 157 -11.89 -10.07 13.62
C ALA A 157 -12.39 -9.83 12.19
N ARG A 158 -13.51 -10.46 11.82
CA ARG A 158 -14.20 -10.20 10.55
C ARG A 158 -15.62 -9.74 10.82
N PHE A 159 -15.95 -8.54 10.39
CA PHE A 159 -17.26 -7.91 10.58
C PHE A 159 -17.53 -6.87 9.49
N GLN A 160 -18.77 -6.39 9.40
CA GLN A 160 -19.18 -5.29 8.52
C GLN A 160 -19.15 -3.98 9.30
N GLY A 161 -18.68 -2.92 8.64
CA GLY A 161 -18.58 -1.58 9.21
C GLY A 161 -17.30 -1.34 10.02
N ILE A 162 -17.35 -0.37 10.92
CA ILE A 162 -16.21 0.11 11.72
C ILE A 162 -16.56 0.00 13.20
N SER A 163 -15.73 -0.72 13.95
CA SER A 163 -15.89 -0.94 15.39
C SER A 163 -15.29 0.22 16.19
N LEU A 164 -16.10 0.76 17.09
CA LEU A 164 -15.69 1.65 18.18
C LEU A 164 -15.71 0.85 19.50
N PRO A 165 -14.79 1.07 20.43
CA PRO A 165 -14.76 0.34 21.69
C PRO A 165 -15.74 0.93 22.70
N LYS A 166 -16.11 0.13 23.70
CA LYS A 166 -16.89 0.58 24.86
C LYS A 166 -16.04 0.95 26.07
N VAL A 167 -14.71 0.86 25.95
CA VAL A 167 -13.78 1.23 27.03
C VAL A 167 -13.64 2.73 27.18
N ALA A 168 -13.38 3.18 28.41
CA ALA A 168 -13.14 4.60 28.72
C ALA A 168 -11.69 5.03 28.44
N VAL A 169 -10.73 4.09 28.55
CA VAL A 169 -9.30 4.41 28.54
C VAL A 169 -8.50 3.32 27.84
N TYR A 170 -7.52 3.73 27.03
CA TYR A 170 -6.43 2.88 26.56
C TYR A 170 -5.18 3.08 27.43
N THR A 171 -4.36 2.04 27.56
CA THR A 171 -3.11 2.12 28.33
C THR A 171 -1.93 1.63 27.51
N THR A 172 -0.77 2.24 27.75
CA THR A 172 0.55 1.81 27.29
C THR A 172 1.51 1.88 28.50
N PRO A 173 2.77 1.43 28.37
CA PRO A 173 3.78 1.67 29.40
C PRO A 173 4.01 3.15 29.74
N LEU A 174 3.69 4.09 28.85
CA LEU A 174 3.84 5.53 29.08
C LEU A 174 2.64 6.18 29.76
N GLY A 175 1.55 5.45 29.99
CA GLY A 175 0.42 5.92 30.77
C GLY A 175 -0.94 5.70 30.11
N ARG A 176 -1.92 6.52 30.53
CA ARG A 176 -3.34 6.39 30.18
C ARG A 176 -3.72 7.38 29.08
N ILE A 177 -4.58 6.94 28.17
CA ILE A 177 -5.13 7.76 27.09
C ILE A 177 -6.66 7.67 27.16
N PRO A 178 -7.37 8.76 27.49
CA PRO A 178 -8.84 8.75 27.53
C PRO A 178 -9.44 8.58 26.14
N VAL A 179 -10.52 7.81 26.03
CA VAL A 179 -11.33 7.70 24.81
C VAL A 179 -12.24 8.93 24.73
N SER A 180 -12.17 9.65 23.61
CA SER A 180 -12.94 10.88 23.40
C SER A 180 -14.43 10.60 23.30
N ALA A 181 -15.25 11.49 23.86
CA ALA A 181 -16.71 11.46 23.69
C ALA A 181 -17.15 11.55 22.22
N LYS A 182 -16.27 11.98 21.30
CA LYS A 182 -16.55 12.02 19.85
C LYS A 182 -16.94 10.63 19.28
N VAL A 183 -16.57 9.51 19.94
CA VAL A 183 -17.02 8.16 19.54
C VAL A 183 -18.54 8.01 19.55
N GLN A 184 -19.25 8.69 20.47
CA GLN A 184 -20.71 8.65 20.52
C GLN A 184 -21.34 9.26 19.26
N ARG A 185 -20.76 10.38 18.80
CA ARG A 185 -21.22 11.06 17.58
C ARG A 185 -20.98 10.21 16.33
N LEU A 186 -19.85 9.50 16.28
CA LEU A 186 -19.57 8.58 15.19
C LEU A 186 -20.52 7.38 15.19
N ALA A 187 -20.79 6.77 16.35
CA ALA A 187 -21.68 5.61 16.45
C ALA A 187 -23.12 5.87 15.96
N GLN A 188 -23.54 7.14 15.88
CA GLN A 188 -24.83 7.54 15.31
C GLN A 188 -24.85 7.56 13.77
N ARG A 189 -23.71 7.29 13.12
CA ARG A 189 -23.53 7.39 11.68
C ARG A 189 -22.92 6.10 11.14
N ALA A 190 -23.65 5.46 10.22
CA ALA A 190 -23.08 4.36 9.46
C ALA A 190 -21.79 4.83 8.74
N PRO A 191 -20.74 4.00 8.66
CA PRO A 191 -20.70 2.58 9.03
C PRO A 191 -20.18 2.29 10.46
N PHE A 192 -20.14 3.27 11.37
CA PHE A 192 -19.59 3.11 12.71
C PHE A 192 -20.60 2.47 13.68
N ALA A 193 -20.12 1.54 14.51
CA ALA A 193 -20.91 0.90 15.56
C ALA A 193 -20.03 0.50 16.75
N PHE A 194 -20.60 0.47 17.95
CA PHE A 194 -19.89 -0.02 19.13
C PHE A 194 -19.79 -1.56 19.12
N GLU A 195 -18.55 -2.07 19.12
CA GLU A 195 -18.19 -3.48 19.30
C GLU A 195 -19.18 -4.46 18.64
N PRO A 196 -19.29 -4.47 17.30
CA PRO A 196 -20.19 -5.37 16.59
C PRO A 196 -19.86 -6.82 16.94
N ARG A 197 -20.91 -7.63 17.18
CA ARG A 197 -20.75 -9.05 17.47
C ARG A 197 -20.10 -9.75 16.28
N CYS A 198 -18.95 -10.35 16.52
CA CYS A 198 -18.19 -11.05 15.49
C CYS A 198 -17.30 -12.14 16.11
N HIS A 199 -16.82 -13.04 15.26
CA HIS A 199 -15.80 -13.99 15.67
C HIS A 199 -14.43 -13.30 15.68
N VAL A 200 -13.71 -13.45 16.79
CA VAL A 200 -12.33 -12.98 16.95
C VAL A 200 -11.39 -14.17 17.09
N SER A 201 -10.49 -14.33 16.12
CA SER A 201 -9.43 -15.32 16.14
C SER A 201 -8.26 -14.80 16.97
N ARG A 202 -8.01 -15.38 18.15
CA ARG A 202 -6.86 -14.97 18.96
C ARG A 202 -5.54 -15.22 18.19
N PRO A 203 -4.63 -14.23 18.14
CA PRO A 203 -3.35 -14.39 17.45
C PRO A 203 -2.51 -15.50 18.08
N GLY A 204 -1.65 -16.17 17.31
CA GLY A 204 -0.77 -17.22 17.84
C GLY A 204 0.12 -16.77 19.01
N TRP A 205 0.44 -15.48 19.08
CA TRP A 205 1.22 -14.87 20.16
C TRP A 205 0.40 -14.47 21.40
N PHE A 206 -0.93 -14.64 21.43
CA PHE A 206 -1.78 -14.11 22.51
C PHE A 206 -1.35 -14.57 23.92
N ARG A 207 -0.76 -15.77 24.03
CA ARG A 207 -0.26 -16.33 25.31
C ARG A 207 1.04 -15.69 25.80
N GLN A 208 1.73 -14.95 24.94
CA GLN A 208 2.96 -14.22 25.28
C GLN A 208 2.64 -12.80 25.75
N SER A 209 1.41 -12.33 25.53
CA SER A 209 0.95 -11.03 26.01
C SER A 209 0.89 -11.00 27.53
N ALA A 210 1.31 -9.88 28.13
CA ALA A 210 1.12 -9.64 29.56
C ALA A 210 -0.35 -9.42 29.94
N LYS A 211 -1.18 -9.00 28.98
CA LYS A 211 -2.61 -8.79 29.16
C LYS A 211 -3.34 -10.10 29.43
N ARG A 212 -4.25 -10.09 30.41
CA ARG A 212 -5.12 -11.23 30.66
C ARG A 212 -6.13 -11.39 29.53
N ALA A 213 -6.20 -12.58 28.94
CA ALA A 213 -7.21 -12.90 27.95
C ALA A 213 -8.61 -12.91 28.58
N PRO A 214 -9.64 -12.31 27.94
CA PRO A 214 -11.01 -12.44 28.41
C PRO A 214 -11.49 -13.90 28.35
N PRO A 215 -12.63 -14.23 28.98
CA PRO A 215 -13.29 -15.52 28.75
C PRO A 215 -13.53 -15.79 27.27
N PHE A 216 -13.59 -17.06 26.88
CA PHE A 216 -13.81 -17.42 25.48
C PHE A 216 -15.15 -16.85 24.98
N GLY A 217 -15.13 -16.18 23.83
CA GLY A 217 -16.29 -15.46 23.28
C GLY A 217 -16.49 -14.04 23.82
N GLY A 218 -15.67 -13.58 24.78
CA GLY A 218 -15.65 -12.20 25.27
C GLY A 218 -14.69 -11.27 24.51
N ASP A 219 -13.99 -11.79 23.49
CA ASP A 219 -13.09 -11.01 22.65
C ASP A 219 -13.89 -10.08 21.73
N THR A 220 -13.47 -8.81 21.67
CA THR A 220 -13.98 -7.77 20.77
C THR A 220 -12.97 -7.50 19.64
N PRO A 221 -13.35 -6.78 18.55
CA PRO A 221 -12.40 -6.36 17.51
C PRO A 221 -11.15 -5.64 18.05
N HIS A 222 -11.27 -4.97 19.20
CA HIS A 222 -10.17 -4.20 19.81
C HIS A 222 -9.26 -5.04 20.72
N THR A 223 -9.67 -6.26 21.07
CA THR A 223 -9.06 -7.01 22.18
C THR A 223 -7.62 -7.39 21.91
N TRP A 224 -7.31 -7.80 20.68
CA TRP A 224 -5.97 -8.22 20.26
C TRP A 224 -5.41 -7.37 19.13
N GLU A 225 -6.17 -6.38 18.64
CA GLU A 225 -5.75 -5.57 17.50
C GLU A 225 -4.54 -4.71 17.88
N HIS A 226 -3.44 -4.94 17.19
CA HIS A 226 -2.15 -4.30 17.45
C HIS A 226 -1.94 -3.07 16.57
N SER A 227 -2.54 -3.04 15.38
CA SER A 227 -2.32 -1.96 14.40
C SER A 227 -2.72 -0.58 14.93
N LEU A 228 -3.69 -0.54 15.86
CA LEU A 228 -4.06 0.66 16.60
C LEU A 228 -3.09 0.97 17.74
N GLU A 229 -2.73 -0.05 18.53
CA GLU A 229 -1.95 0.10 19.76
C GLU A 229 -0.55 0.63 19.51
N VAL A 230 0.14 0.12 18.50
CA VAL A 230 1.54 0.49 18.23
C VAL A 230 1.71 1.95 17.79
N GLN A 231 0.63 2.63 17.44
CA GLN A 231 0.65 4.07 17.15
C GLN A 231 0.69 4.92 18.44
N LEU A 232 0.20 4.37 19.57
CA LEU A 232 -0.06 5.13 20.79
C LEU A 232 1.20 5.63 21.52
N PRO A 233 2.29 4.84 21.67
CA PRO A 233 3.48 5.32 22.35
C PRO A 233 4.13 6.53 21.66
N PHE A 234 4.26 6.50 20.33
CA PHE A 234 4.73 7.66 19.56
C PHE A 234 3.87 8.90 19.80
N LEU A 235 2.54 8.76 19.76
CA LEU A 235 1.62 9.87 19.99
C LEU A 235 1.76 10.46 21.40
N GLN A 236 1.88 9.62 22.43
CA GLN A 236 2.11 10.09 23.80
C GLN A 236 3.44 10.82 23.92
N LYS A 237 4.50 10.33 23.27
CA LYS A 237 5.81 10.97 23.29
C LYS A 237 5.79 12.36 22.66
N VAL A 238 5.10 12.54 21.53
CA VAL A 238 5.15 13.80 20.77
C VAL A 238 4.06 14.82 21.14
N LEU A 239 2.88 14.36 21.61
CA LEU A 239 1.75 15.22 21.95
C LEU A 239 1.55 15.39 23.46
N GLY A 240 2.07 14.47 24.28
CA GLY A 240 1.73 14.41 25.71
C GLY A 240 0.28 13.97 25.93
N GLN A 241 -0.61 14.92 26.24
CA GLN A 241 -2.01 14.64 26.57
C GLN A 241 -2.94 14.85 25.36
N PHE A 242 -3.74 13.83 25.04
CA PHE A 242 -4.77 13.88 23.99
C PHE A 242 -5.89 12.90 24.29
N GLU A 243 -7.04 13.06 23.64
CA GLU A 243 -8.13 12.09 23.63
C GLU A 243 -8.09 11.22 22.36
N LEU A 244 -8.42 9.94 22.50
CA LEU A 244 -8.38 8.96 21.42
C LEU A 244 -9.76 8.65 20.86
N VAL A 245 -9.91 8.63 19.54
CA VAL A 245 -11.04 8.04 18.81
C VAL A 245 -10.54 6.80 18.08
N PRO A 246 -10.61 5.62 18.73
CA PRO A 246 -10.09 4.39 18.14
C PRO A 246 -11.14 3.71 17.25
N ALA A 247 -10.78 3.41 16.01
CA ALA A 247 -11.68 2.83 15.01
C ALA A 247 -11.04 1.61 14.32
N VAL A 248 -11.60 0.41 14.55
CA VAL A 248 -11.12 -0.83 13.92
C VAL A 248 -12.01 -1.16 12.72
N PHE A 249 -11.41 -1.32 11.55
CA PHE A 249 -12.10 -1.48 10.28
C PHE A 249 -12.36 -2.95 9.99
N GLY A 250 -13.65 -3.27 9.81
CA GLY A 250 -14.09 -4.43 9.06
C GLY A 250 -14.29 -4.07 7.59
N GLU A 251 -15.14 -4.83 6.90
CA GLU A 251 -15.52 -4.55 5.52
C GLU A 251 -16.44 -3.33 5.46
N THR A 252 -16.09 -2.32 4.66
CA THR A 252 -16.89 -1.09 4.59
C THR A 252 -16.61 -0.27 3.33
N ASN A 253 -17.49 0.70 3.03
CA ASN A 253 -17.28 1.68 1.97
C ASN A 253 -16.41 2.84 2.50
N PRO A 254 -15.18 3.06 1.98
CA PRO A 254 -14.28 4.07 2.50
C PRO A 254 -14.78 5.52 2.36
N SER A 255 -15.53 5.83 1.30
CA SER A 255 -16.11 7.16 1.08
C SER A 255 -17.24 7.45 2.09
N ALA A 256 -18.06 6.46 2.43
CA ALA A 256 -19.08 6.62 3.46
C ALA A 256 -18.45 6.85 4.84
N ALA A 257 -17.39 6.10 5.17
CA ALA A 257 -16.63 6.28 6.40
C ALA A 257 -16.00 7.69 6.49
N ALA A 258 -15.43 8.20 5.39
CA ALA A 258 -14.85 9.54 5.33
C ALA A 258 -15.89 10.63 5.62
N LYS A 259 -17.10 10.52 5.02
CA LYS A 259 -18.20 11.46 5.27
C LYS A 259 -18.64 11.49 6.73
N ALA A 260 -18.67 10.33 7.40
CA ALA A 260 -18.99 10.25 8.81
C ALA A 260 -17.85 10.83 9.68
N LEU A 261 -16.59 10.51 9.39
CA LEU A 261 -15.42 11.07 10.09
C LEU A 261 -15.34 12.59 10.00
N LYS A 262 -15.63 13.17 8.83
CA LYS A 262 -15.62 14.62 8.61
C LYS A 262 -16.45 15.39 9.64
N THR A 263 -17.49 14.78 10.21
CA THR A 263 -18.36 15.44 11.21
C THR A 263 -17.72 15.64 12.58
N ILE A 264 -16.57 15.02 12.84
CA ILE A 264 -15.85 15.12 14.11
C ILE A 264 -14.44 15.70 13.97
N VAL A 265 -13.99 15.93 12.73
CA VAL A 265 -12.67 16.47 12.39
C VAL A 265 -12.73 18.00 12.44
N ASP A 266 -11.84 18.57 13.24
CA ASP A 266 -11.65 20.01 13.46
C ASP A 266 -10.14 20.34 13.45
N GLU A 267 -9.79 21.60 13.69
CA GLU A 267 -8.41 22.09 13.67
C GLU A 267 -7.48 21.48 14.73
N GLU A 268 -8.02 20.82 15.75
CA GLU A 268 -7.27 20.15 16.83
C GLU A 268 -7.31 18.62 16.68
N THR A 269 -7.84 18.12 15.56
CA THR A 269 -7.96 16.69 15.27
C THR A 269 -6.87 16.21 14.32
N LEU A 270 -6.17 15.16 14.72
CA LEU A 270 -5.28 14.38 13.85
C LEU A 270 -5.96 13.07 13.43
N VAL A 271 -5.86 12.69 12.17
CA VAL A 271 -6.33 11.38 11.68
C VAL A 271 -5.15 10.50 11.24
N VAL A 272 -4.94 9.38 11.93
CA VAL A 272 -3.87 8.41 11.62
C VAL A 272 -4.48 7.17 10.97
N ALA A 273 -4.14 6.88 9.73
CA ALA A 273 -4.42 5.62 9.07
C ALA A 273 -3.23 4.66 9.28
N SER A 274 -3.48 3.55 9.97
CA SER A 274 -2.45 2.58 10.31
C SER A 274 -2.31 1.53 9.20
N SER A 275 -1.13 1.42 8.58
CA SER A 275 -0.90 0.45 7.51
C SER A 275 0.59 0.19 7.23
N ASP A 276 0.93 -1.09 7.13
CA ASP A 276 2.06 -1.57 6.33
C ASP A 276 1.62 -1.74 4.85
N LEU A 277 2.58 -1.85 3.93
CA LEU A 277 2.34 -1.94 2.48
C LEU A 277 2.40 -3.39 1.96
N SER A 278 3.27 -3.71 0.99
CA SER A 278 3.42 -5.07 0.46
C SER A 278 3.95 -6.06 1.50
N HIS A 279 3.59 -7.34 1.38
CA HIS A 279 3.98 -8.39 2.34
C HIS A 279 4.62 -9.61 1.68
N TYR A 280 5.82 -9.98 2.15
CA TYR A 280 6.54 -11.21 1.83
C TYR A 280 6.94 -11.37 0.36
N TYR A 281 7.17 -10.24 -0.31
CA TYR A 281 7.75 -10.23 -1.65
C TYR A 281 9.28 -10.14 -1.57
N PRO A 282 10.00 -10.63 -2.60
CA PRO A 282 11.41 -10.30 -2.77
C PRO A 282 11.60 -8.79 -2.80
N TYR A 283 12.70 -8.30 -2.20
CA TYR A 283 12.99 -6.88 -1.99
C TYR A 283 12.64 -5.97 -3.19
N ARG A 284 13.12 -6.29 -4.39
CA ARG A 284 12.85 -5.48 -5.60
C ARG A 284 11.37 -5.44 -5.97
N VAL A 285 10.67 -6.56 -5.85
CA VAL A 285 9.23 -6.64 -6.18
C VAL A 285 8.43 -5.81 -5.18
N ALA A 286 8.75 -5.90 -3.89
CA ALA A 286 8.13 -5.08 -2.84
C ALA A 286 8.30 -3.58 -3.14
N MET A 287 9.53 -3.14 -3.45
CA MET A 287 9.81 -1.74 -3.80
C MET A 287 8.96 -1.22 -4.97
N GLN A 288 8.75 -2.04 -6.00
CA GLN A 288 7.94 -1.65 -7.15
C GLN A 288 6.45 -1.54 -6.83
N LEU A 289 5.93 -2.49 -6.05
CA LEU A 289 4.53 -2.47 -5.59
C LEU A 289 4.28 -1.28 -4.67
N ASP A 290 5.17 -1.09 -3.70
CA ASP A 290 5.05 0.00 -2.72
C ASP A 290 5.19 1.37 -3.37
N ALA A 291 6.08 1.56 -4.34
CA ALA A 291 6.19 2.83 -5.06
C ALA A 291 4.91 3.18 -5.85
N SER A 292 4.24 2.17 -6.43
CA SER A 292 2.94 2.32 -7.08
C SER A 292 1.86 2.76 -6.08
N CYS A 293 1.84 2.11 -4.91
CA CYS A 293 0.94 2.41 -3.79
C CYS A 293 1.15 3.81 -3.23
N VAL A 294 2.38 4.17 -2.90
CA VAL A 294 2.76 5.49 -2.37
C VAL A 294 2.39 6.61 -3.35
N ARG A 295 2.65 6.43 -4.65
CA ARG A 295 2.21 7.38 -5.68
C ARG A 295 0.70 7.58 -5.65
N ALA A 296 -0.08 6.50 -5.67
CA ALA A 296 -1.54 6.59 -5.65
C ALA A 296 -2.06 7.34 -4.41
N ILE A 297 -1.42 7.16 -3.27
CA ILE A 297 -1.73 7.88 -2.03
C ILE A 297 -1.38 9.38 -2.18
N CYS A 298 -0.17 9.70 -2.61
CA CYS A 298 0.29 11.09 -2.74
C CYS A 298 -0.53 11.88 -3.77
N ASP A 299 -0.92 11.25 -4.87
CA ASP A 299 -1.77 11.82 -5.92
C ASP A 299 -3.26 11.86 -5.54
N LEU A 300 -3.65 11.30 -4.38
CA LEU A 300 -5.04 11.09 -3.97
C LEU A 300 -5.89 10.31 -5.01
N ASP A 301 -5.25 9.41 -5.76
CA ASP A 301 -5.87 8.56 -6.77
C ASP A 301 -6.57 7.35 -6.12
N VAL A 302 -7.73 7.63 -5.52
CA VAL A 302 -8.55 6.63 -4.80
C VAL A 302 -8.99 5.46 -5.67
N GLN A 303 -9.03 5.60 -6.99
CA GLN A 303 -9.41 4.51 -7.90
C GLN A 303 -8.24 3.57 -8.14
N TRP A 304 -7.04 4.11 -8.38
CA TRP A 304 -5.83 3.28 -8.51
C TRP A 304 -5.50 2.55 -7.20
N MET A 305 -5.61 3.24 -6.07
CA MET A 305 -5.32 2.68 -4.74
C MET A 305 -6.16 1.42 -4.41
N GLN A 306 -7.30 1.19 -5.06
CA GLN A 306 -8.11 -0.01 -4.84
C GLN A 306 -7.38 -1.30 -5.24
N TYR A 307 -6.51 -1.22 -6.25
CA TYR A 307 -5.74 -2.34 -6.79
C TYR A 307 -4.42 -2.58 -6.05
N GLU A 308 -4.01 -1.65 -5.18
CA GLU A 308 -2.74 -1.70 -4.46
C GLU A 308 -2.80 -2.60 -3.24
N GLU A 309 -1.66 -3.11 -2.81
CA GLU A 309 -1.54 -3.95 -1.61
C GLU A 309 -1.15 -3.13 -0.39
N ALA A 310 -1.97 -3.22 0.66
CA ALA A 310 -1.73 -2.62 1.97
C ALA A 310 -2.64 -3.32 3.00
N CYS A 311 -2.15 -3.65 4.19
CA CYS A 311 -2.99 -4.27 5.23
C CYS A 311 -4.08 -3.29 5.72
N GLY A 312 -3.78 -2.00 5.75
CA GLY A 312 -4.67 -0.89 6.07
C GLY A 312 -5.32 -0.23 4.84
N LYS A 313 -5.58 -0.98 3.76
CA LYS A 313 -6.16 -0.42 2.51
C LYS A 313 -7.43 0.42 2.74
N LEU A 314 -8.39 -0.09 3.52
CA LEU A 314 -9.64 0.63 3.80
C LEU A 314 -9.41 1.89 4.66
N PRO A 315 -8.64 1.85 5.77
CA PRO A 315 -8.15 3.05 6.46
C PRO A 315 -7.51 4.10 5.55
N ILE A 316 -6.58 3.68 4.67
CA ILE A 316 -5.90 4.57 3.71
C ILE A 316 -6.92 5.23 2.78
N LEU A 317 -7.78 4.43 2.13
CA LEU A 317 -8.80 4.95 1.21
C LEU A 317 -9.75 5.92 1.92
N THR A 318 -10.11 5.66 3.17
CA THR A 318 -10.95 6.57 3.97
C THR A 318 -10.24 7.89 4.23
N LEU A 319 -8.95 7.87 4.60
CA LEU A 319 -8.17 9.08 4.78
C LEU A 319 -7.99 9.85 3.46
N MET A 320 -7.76 9.17 2.34
CA MET A 320 -7.68 9.80 1.01
C MET A 320 -9.00 10.46 0.61
N HIS A 321 -10.14 9.82 0.84
CA HIS A 321 -11.45 10.43 0.59
C HIS A 321 -11.68 11.65 1.48
N LEU A 322 -11.32 11.58 2.76
CA LEU A 322 -11.40 12.71 3.69
C LEU A 322 -10.50 13.87 3.23
N ALA A 323 -9.27 13.58 2.82
CA ALA A 323 -8.31 14.55 2.30
C ALA A 323 -8.85 15.27 1.05
N ARG A 324 -9.44 14.53 0.09
CA ARG A 324 -10.09 15.13 -1.09
C ARG A 324 -11.25 16.04 -0.73
N GLU A 325 -12.06 15.65 0.26
CA GLU A 325 -13.20 16.46 0.72
C GLU A 325 -12.81 17.71 1.52
N LEU A 326 -11.63 17.72 2.14
CA LEU A 326 -11.11 18.81 2.96
C LEU A 326 -9.99 19.61 2.26
N GLY A 327 -9.63 19.25 1.03
CA GLY A 327 -8.58 19.93 0.26
C GLY A 327 -7.16 19.72 0.82
N TRP A 328 -6.93 18.62 1.55
CA TRP A 328 -5.59 18.28 2.04
C TRP A 328 -4.74 17.69 0.92
N LYS A 329 -3.43 17.92 0.99
CA LYS A 329 -2.41 17.31 0.13
C LYS A 329 -1.71 16.18 0.87
N ALA A 330 -1.04 15.29 0.16
CA ALA A 330 -0.28 14.19 0.73
C ALA A 330 1.20 14.26 0.31
N HIS A 331 2.11 13.92 1.23
CA HIS A 331 3.55 13.95 1.00
C HIS A 331 4.23 12.75 1.68
N LEU A 332 5.03 12.01 0.93
CA LEU A 332 5.85 10.92 1.45
C LEU A 332 7.00 11.49 2.30
N LEU A 333 7.03 11.13 3.58
CA LEU A 333 8.10 11.52 4.49
C LEU A 333 9.25 10.52 4.48
N ASP A 334 8.93 9.22 4.56
CA ASP A 334 9.91 8.16 4.43
C ASP A 334 9.27 6.87 3.89
N TYR A 335 10.08 6.08 3.19
CA TYR A 335 9.75 4.74 2.73
C TYR A 335 10.96 3.84 2.90
N ARG A 336 10.75 2.70 3.54
CA ARG A 336 11.71 1.60 3.68
C ARG A 336 10.95 0.28 3.69
N ASN A 337 11.65 -0.84 3.58
CA ASN A 337 11.08 -2.14 3.91
C ASN A 337 11.88 -2.82 5.03
N SER A 338 11.40 -3.96 5.53
CA SER A 338 12.07 -4.70 6.61
C SER A 338 13.53 -5.07 6.28
N GLY A 339 13.88 -5.24 5.00
CA GLY A 339 15.26 -5.51 4.56
C GLY A 339 16.20 -4.31 4.59
N ASP A 340 15.69 -3.12 4.88
CA ASP A 340 16.45 -1.89 5.14
C ASP A 340 16.62 -1.60 6.64
N THR A 341 15.97 -2.40 7.49
CA THR A 341 16.03 -2.28 8.94
C THR A 341 16.56 -3.57 9.56
N ALA A 342 15.77 -4.29 10.34
CA ALA A 342 16.20 -5.48 11.09
C ALA A 342 15.93 -6.82 10.37
N GLY A 343 15.38 -6.80 9.15
CA GLY A 343 14.92 -7.98 8.41
C GLY A 343 15.87 -8.44 7.30
N GLN A 344 15.58 -9.63 6.77
CA GLN A 344 16.24 -10.18 5.58
C GLN A 344 15.62 -9.61 4.29
N ARG A 345 16.30 -9.76 3.15
CA ARG A 345 15.87 -9.20 1.84
C ARG A 345 15.16 -10.19 0.91
N ASP A 346 15.01 -11.44 1.32
CA ASP A 346 14.34 -12.50 0.55
C ASP A 346 12.81 -12.38 0.60
N GLN A 347 12.27 -11.97 1.76
CA GLN A 347 10.85 -11.69 1.95
C GLN A 347 10.70 -10.48 2.87
N VAL A 348 10.27 -9.35 2.30
CA VAL A 348 10.17 -8.09 3.02
C VAL A 348 8.74 -7.63 3.23
N VAL A 349 8.55 -6.75 4.22
CA VAL A 349 7.33 -5.97 4.41
C VAL A 349 7.63 -4.49 4.18
N GLY A 350 6.82 -3.83 3.36
CA GLY A 350 6.95 -2.41 3.04
C GLY A 350 6.40 -1.48 4.11
N TYR A 351 7.07 -0.37 4.37
CA TYR A 351 6.69 0.64 5.36
C TYR A 351 6.75 2.03 4.73
N ALA A 352 5.69 2.81 4.89
CA ALA A 352 5.66 4.21 4.47
C ALA A 352 5.12 5.10 5.58
N SER A 353 5.74 6.26 5.75
CA SER A 353 5.18 7.36 6.52
C SER A 353 4.81 8.49 5.58
N ILE A 354 3.53 8.87 5.56
CA ILE A 354 2.99 9.86 4.62
C ILE A 354 2.19 10.88 5.43
N ALA A 355 2.49 12.15 5.27
CA ALA A 355 1.73 13.24 5.89
C ALA A 355 0.63 13.75 4.97
N PHE A 356 -0.55 13.97 5.55
CA PHE A 356 -1.64 14.71 4.94
C PHE A 356 -1.71 16.09 5.59
N TYR A 357 -1.68 17.14 4.80
CA TYR A 357 -1.54 18.50 5.30
C TYR A 357 -2.41 19.52 4.55
N GLU A 358 -2.74 20.60 5.24
CA GLU A 358 -3.48 21.74 4.75
C GLU A 358 -2.55 22.92 4.48
N GLY A 359 -2.81 23.69 3.42
CA GLY A 359 -2.02 24.86 3.04
C GLY A 359 -0.92 24.56 2.02
N PRO A 360 -0.15 25.58 1.60
CA PRO A 360 0.98 25.38 0.72
C PRO A 360 2.03 24.53 1.42
N ALA A 361 2.59 23.55 0.72
CA ALA A 361 3.95 23.13 1.01
C ALA A 361 4.85 24.21 0.40
N GLU A 362 6.01 24.49 1.00
CA GLU A 362 7.06 25.14 0.23
C GLU A 362 7.33 24.27 -1.00
N GLU A 363 7.21 24.85 -2.19
CA GLU A 363 7.36 24.15 -3.46
C GLU A 363 8.74 23.48 -3.50
N SER A 364 8.81 22.18 -3.19
CA SER A 364 9.88 21.37 -3.71
C SER A 364 9.62 21.28 -5.20
N GLU A 365 10.47 21.89 -6.02
CA GLU A 365 10.43 21.78 -7.48
C GLU A 365 10.10 20.32 -7.84
N GLU A 366 8.89 20.08 -8.38
CA GLU A 366 8.53 18.79 -8.95
C GLU A 366 9.50 18.60 -10.11
N ALA A 367 10.60 17.91 -9.83
CA ALA A 367 11.67 17.79 -10.77
C ALA A 367 11.23 16.74 -11.79
N GLY A 368 10.53 17.20 -12.82
CA GLY A 368 10.14 16.41 -13.98
C GLY A 368 11.35 15.73 -14.63
N PRO A 369 11.14 14.84 -15.60
CA PRO A 369 12.22 14.14 -16.28
C PRO A 369 13.09 15.14 -17.05
N ALA A 370 12.50 16.26 -17.48
CA ALA A 370 13.20 17.37 -18.10
C ALA A 370 13.96 18.15 -17.03
N GLY A 371 15.29 18.14 -17.13
CA GLY A 371 16.12 19.04 -16.35
C GLY A 371 17.47 18.47 -15.91
N LEU A 372 17.82 17.24 -16.32
CA LEU A 372 19.19 16.76 -16.10
C LEU A 372 20.16 17.49 -17.00
N THR A 373 21.23 18.04 -16.42
CA THR A 373 22.28 18.71 -17.19
C THR A 373 23.10 17.68 -17.99
N ALA A 374 23.88 18.14 -18.97
CA ALA A 374 24.76 17.26 -19.73
C ALA A 374 25.78 16.55 -18.81
N GLU A 375 26.27 17.23 -17.79
CA GLU A 375 27.20 16.68 -16.80
C GLU A 375 26.55 15.58 -15.96
N GLU A 376 25.29 15.77 -15.55
CA GLU A 376 24.51 14.77 -14.80
C GLU A 376 24.19 13.55 -15.67
N GLN A 377 23.85 13.75 -16.95
CA GLN A 377 23.62 12.67 -17.91
C GLN A 377 24.88 11.84 -18.11
N GLN A 378 26.02 12.48 -18.38
CA GLN A 378 27.32 11.81 -18.50
C GLN A 378 27.71 11.10 -17.20
N TYR A 379 27.43 11.69 -16.05
CA TYR A 379 27.66 11.04 -14.75
C TYR A 379 26.87 9.73 -14.64
N LEU A 380 25.58 9.73 -14.96
CA LEU A 380 24.74 8.54 -14.94
C LEU A 380 25.19 7.48 -15.95
N LEU A 381 25.60 7.86 -17.17
CA LEU A 381 26.14 6.93 -18.17
C LEU A 381 27.42 6.25 -17.67
N ARG A 382 28.33 7.00 -17.03
CA ARG A 382 29.53 6.42 -16.40
C ARG A 382 29.17 5.42 -15.32
N LEU A 383 28.21 5.73 -14.44
CA LEU A 383 27.74 4.80 -13.41
C LEU A 383 27.13 3.54 -14.01
N ALA A 384 26.31 3.67 -15.05
CA ALA A 384 25.72 2.53 -15.75
C ALA A 384 26.80 1.62 -16.35
N ARG A 385 27.77 2.21 -17.06
CA ARG A 385 28.90 1.51 -17.66
C ARG A 385 29.73 0.77 -16.63
N GLU A 386 30.14 1.45 -15.56
CA GLU A 386 30.93 0.83 -14.48
C GLU A 386 30.15 -0.31 -13.82
N SER A 387 28.86 -0.10 -13.54
CA SER A 387 28.01 -1.13 -12.94
C SER A 387 27.88 -2.37 -13.82
N LEU A 388 27.62 -2.19 -15.13
CA LEU A 388 27.56 -3.29 -16.09
C LEU A 388 28.88 -4.07 -16.14
N VAL A 389 30.02 -3.38 -16.24
CA VAL A 389 31.34 -4.01 -16.31
C VAL A 389 31.63 -4.80 -15.04
N ARG A 390 31.38 -4.23 -13.85
CA ARG A 390 31.55 -4.91 -12.57
C ARG A 390 30.69 -6.17 -12.49
N ALA A 391 29.41 -6.06 -12.83
CA ALA A 391 28.46 -7.16 -12.79
C ALA A 391 28.91 -8.32 -13.71
N VAL A 392 29.25 -8.02 -14.97
CA VAL A 392 29.71 -9.02 -15.95
C VAL A 392 31.03 -9.68 -15.54
N ARG A 393 31.89 -8.96 -14.81
CA ARG A 393 33.14 -9.49 -14.25
C ARG A 393 32.97 -10.21 -12.91
N GLY A 394 31.74 -10.32 -12.38
CA GLY A 394 31.46 -10.93 -11.08
C GLY A 394 32.05 -10.16 -9.90
N GLN A 395 32.26 -8.85 -10.06
CA GLN A 395 32.76 -7.97 -9.02
C GLN A 395 31.62 -7.50 -8.11
N ALA A 396 31.97 -7.02 -6.91
CA ALA A 396 30.99 -6.45 -5.99
C ALA A 396 30.25 -5.26 -6.64
N PRO A 397 28.94 -5.08 -6.33
CA PRO A 397 28.16 -3.95 -6.81
C PRO A 397 28.87 -2.61 -6.55
N LEU A 398 28.62 -1.63 -7.43
CA LEU A 398 29.16 -0.29 -7.25
C LEU A 398 28.52 0.38 -6.03
N GLU A 399 29.34 0.75 -5.05
CA GLU A 399 28.93 1.53 -3.88
C GLU A 399 29.53 2.94 -3.97
N LEU A 400 28.72 3.93 -3.63
CA LEU A 400 29.09 5.34 -3.64
C LEU A 400 28.79 5.95 -2.27
N ASP A 401 29.57 6.96 -1.88
CA ASP A 401 29.15 7.85 -0.80
C ASP A 401 28.03 8.75 -1.33
N GLU A 402 26.84 8.64 -0.73
CA GLU A 402 25.68 9.42 -1.11
C GLU A 402 25.91 10.93 -0.94
N GLN A 403 26.84 11.36 -0.09
CA GLN A 403 27.16 12.78 0.07
C GLN A 403 27.87 13.37 -1.15
N GLU A 404 28.58 12.54 -1.92
CA GLU A 404 29.29 12.94 -3.14
C GLU A 404 28.38 12.96 -4.37
N VAL A 405 27.19 12.36 -4.27
CA VAL A 405 26.22 12.30 -5.38
C VAL A 405 25.48 13.65 -5.52
N PRO A 406 25.38 14.22 -6.72
CA PRO A 406 24.60 15.43 -6.97
C PRO A 406 23.19 15.34 -6.38
N ALA A 407 22.73 16.41 -5.72
CA ALA A 407 21.46 16.45 -4.98
C ALA A 407 20.25 16.02 -5.83
N ARG A 408 20.23 16.42 -7.10
CA ARG A 408 19.19 16.06 -8.05
C ARG A 408 19.07 14.55 -8.27
N LEU A 409 20.21 13.86 -8.37
CA LEU A 409 20.27 12.42 -8.62
C LEU A 409 19.92 11.56 -7.40
N ARG A 410 19.91 12.17 -6.20
CA ARG A 410 19.46 11.53 -4.95
C ARG A 410 17.94 11.46 -4.83
N GLN A 411 17.22 12.20 -5.67
CA GLN A 411 15.75 12.18 -5.69
C GLN A 411 15.24 10.85 -6.25
N ARG A 412 14.11 10.37 -5.71
CA ARG A 412 13.48 9.14 -6.19
C ARG A 412 12.89 9.35 -7.58
N GLN A 413 13.40 8.62 -8.57
CA GLN A 413 12.90 8.67 -9.93
C GLN A 413 12.97 7.31 -10.62
N ALA A 414 12.10 7.14 -11.61
CA ALA A 414 12.05 5.96 -12.46
C ALA A 414 13.04 6.11 -13.61
N CYS A 415 13.73 5.02 -13.96
CA CYS A 415 14.53 4.96 -15.17
C CYS A 415 14.51 3.56 -15.78
N PHE A 416 14.84 3.50 -17.06
CA PHE A 416 15.20 2.28 -17.80
C PHE A 416 16.63 2.41 -18.28
N VAL A 417 17.39 1.32 -18.17
CA VAL A 417 18.70 1.18 -18.81
C VAL A 417 18.55 0.17 -19.93
N THR A 418 18.86 0.61 -21.14
CA THR A 418 18.79 -0.17 -22.37
C THR A 418 20.21 -0.43 -22.86
N LEU A 419 20.51 -1.69 -23.14
CA LEU A 419 21.75 -2.14 -23.75
C LEU A 419 21.44 -2.50 -25.20
N THR A 420 22.22 -1.96 -26.13
CA THR A 420 22.19 -2.39 -27.54
C THR A 420 23.57 -2.90 -27.96
N LYS A 421 23.59 -3.80 -28.94
CA LYS A 421 24.80 -4.33 -29.56
C LYS A 421 24.59 -4.30 -31.07
N GLN A 422 25.43 -3.55 -31.78
CA GLN A 422 25.28 -3.32 -33.23
C GLN A 422 23.86 -2.82 -33.60
N GLY A 423 23.29 -1.94 -32.77
CA GLY A 423 21.94 -1.39 -32.93
C GLY A 423 20.79 -2.34 -32.54
N ALA A 424 21.07 -3.61 -32.21
CA ALA A 424 20.05 -4.56 -31.76
C ALA A 424 19.93 -4.57 -30.23
N LEU A 425 18.71 -4.71 -29.72
CA LEU A 425 18.44 -4.81 -28.27
C LEU A 425 19.17 -6.01 -27.65
N ARG A 426 19.97 -5.77 -26.62
CA ARG A 426 20.76 -6.77 -25.88
C ARG A 426 20.30 -6.96 -24.42
N GLY A 427 19.56 -6.00 -23.89
CA GLY A 427 18.93 -6.03 -22.58
C GLY A 427 18.21 -4.71 -22.31
N CYS A 428 17.12 -4.72 -21.55
CA CYS A 428 16.45 -3.49 -21.10
C CYS A 428 15.68 -3.76 -19.82
N ILE A 429 16.11 -3.13 -18.72
CA ILE A 429 15.51 -3.27 -17.40
C ILE A 429 15.27 -1.89 -16.80
N GLY A 430 14.15 -1.74 -16.11
CA GLY A 430 13.78 -0.49 -15.47
C GLY A 430 12.57 -0.59 -14.57
N HIS A 431 12.24 0.56 -14.00
CA HIS A 431 11.10 0.76 -13.11
C HIS A 431 10.21 1.87 -13.67
N ILE A 432 8.89 1.73 -13.49
CA ILE A 432 7.91 2.73 -13.95
C ILE A 432 7.66 3.80 -12.88
N PHE A 433 7.80 3.43 -11.61
CA PHE A 433 7.62 4.31 -10.46
C PHE A 433 8.96 4.51 -9.75
N GLY A 434 9.24 5.73 -9.30
CA GLY A 434 10.46 6.07 -8.59
C GLY A 434 10.52 5.42 -7.21
N CYS A 435 11.08 4.21 -7.13
CA CYS A 435 11.19 3.43 -5.90
C CYS A 435 12.48 3.71 -5.11
N MET A 436 13.49 4.29 -5.75
CA MET A 436 14.81 4.56 -5.15
C MET A 436 15.46 5.80 -5.81
N PRO A 437 16.51 6.37 -5.19
CA PRO A 437 17.30 7.45 -5.80
C PRO A 437 17.73 7.13 -7.22
N LEU A 438 17.68 8.11 -8.13
CA LEU A 438 17.95 7.91 -9.56
C LEU A 438 19.32 7.27 -9.82
N TYR A 439 20.37 7.72 -9.13
CA TYR A 439 21.72 7.14 -9.29
C TYR A 439 21.76 5.65 -8.97
N ARG A 440 21.07 5.22 -7.90
CA ARG A 440 20.97 3.79 -7.52
C ARG A 440 20.15 3.03 -8.54
N ALA A 441 19.03 3.61 -9.00
CA ALA A 441 18.20 2.99 -10.02
C ALA A 441 19.02 2.70 -11.30
N VAL A 442 19.85 3.65 -11.74
CA VAL A 442 20.74 3.47 -12.90
C VAL A 442 21.78 2.38 -12.65
N ILE A 443 22.48 2.40 -11.51
CA ILE A 443 23.47 1.37 -11.15
C ILE A 443 22.83 -0.02 -11.18
N GLU A 444 21.71 -0.20 -10.47
CA GLU A 444 21.04 -1.50 -10.41
C GLU A 444 20.53 -1.92 -11.79
N ASN A 445 19.80 -1.06 -12.49
CA ASN A 445 19.18 -1.40 -13.76
C ASN A 445 20.23 -1.75 -14.83
N ALA A 446 21.41 -1.12 -14.82
CA ALA A 446 22.49 -1.46 -15.75
C ALA A 446 23.03 -2.88 -15.54
N ALA A 447 23.31 -3.27 -14.29
CA ALA A 447 23.74 -4.62 -13.96
C ALA A 447 22.67 -5.66 -14.35
N ASN A 448 21.41 -5.38 -14.03
CA ASN A 448 20.30 -6.28 -14.35
C ASN A 448 20.03 -6.39 -15.85
N ALA A 449 20.13 -5.29 -16.60
CA ALA A 449 19.98 -5.33 -18.06
C ALA A 449 21.05 -6.22 -18.69
N GLY A 450 22.24 -6.30 -18.08
CA GLY A 450 23.32 -7.19 -18.52
C GLY A 450 23.11 -8.66 -18.13
N LEU A 451 22.61 -8.95 -16.93
CA LEU A 451 22.65 -10.31 -16.37
C LEU A 451 21.29 -10.99 -16.13
N GLU A 452 20.23 -10.20 -15.92
CA GLU A 452 18.96 -10.66 -15.35
C GLU A 452 17.76 -10.39 -16.27
N ASP A 453 17.98 -9.90 -17.49
CA ASP A 453 16.90 -9.77 -18.48
C ASP A 453 16.52 -11.15 -19.03
N PRO A 454 15.33 -11.68 -18.71
CA PRO A 454 14.96 -13.07 -19.02
C PRO A 454 14.80 -13.33 -20.53
N ARG A 455 14.81 -12.29 -21.36
CA ARG A 455 14.74 -12.40 -22.82
C ARG A 455 16.10 -12.75 -23.45
N PHE A 456 17.20 -12.56 -22.71
CA PHE A 456 18.55 -12.69 -23.24
C PHE A 456 19.43 -13.55 -22.30
N PRO A 457 20.44 -14.27 -22.83
CA PRO A 457 21.48 -14.81 -21.98
C PRO A 457 22.31 -13.69 -21.34
N PRO A 458 22.95 -13.91 -20.18
CA PRO A 458 23.84 -12.93 -19.56
C PRO A 458 24.90 -12.41 -20.53
N VAL A 459 25.19 -11.11 -20.46
CA VAL A 459 26.26 -10.45 -21.20
C VAL A 459 27.61 -11.07 -20.86
N ARG A 460 28.41 -11.35 -21.88
CA ARG A 460 29.76 -11.89 -21.71
C ARG A 460 30.81 -10.77 -21.70
N ILE A 461 31.97 -11.06 -21.12
CA ILE A 461 33.11 -10.13 -21.03
C ILE A 461 33.53 -9.63 -22.42
N ASP A 462 33.54 -10.50 -23.44
CA ASP A 462 33.92 -10.17 -24.82
C ASP A 462 32.89 -9.32 -25.57
N GLU A 463 31.70 -9.14 -25.01
CA GLU A 463 30.66 -8.27 -25.57
C GLU A 463 30.73 -6.84 -25.02
N LEU A 464 31.44 -6.59 -23.92
CA LEU A 464 31.38 -5.33 -23.18
C LEU A 464 31.70 -4.10 -24.03
N ASP A 465 32.75 -4.19 -24.86
CA ASP A 465 33.20 -3.08 -25.72
C ASP A 465 32.28 -2.85 -26.92
N GLN A 466 31.37 -3.78 -27.20
CA GLN A 466 30.39 -3.69 -28.29
C GLN A 466 29.00 -3.26 -27.81
N ILE A 467 28.81 -3.15 -26.49
CA ILE A 467 27.55 -2.73 -25.89
C ILE A 467 27.52 -1.21 -25.87
N HIS A 468 26.38 -0.66 -26.26
CA HIS A 468 26.04 0.73 -26.13
C HIS A 468 24.91 0.88 -25.10
N ILE A 469 25.01 1.91 -24.25
CA ILE A 469 24.07 2.16 -23.15
C ILE A 469 23.24 3.40 -23.43
N GLU A 470 21.92 3.24 -23.38
CA GLU A 470 20.95 4.32 -23.32
C GLU A 470 20.26 4.32 -21.94
N ILE A 471 20.09 5.50 -21.36
CA ILE A 471 19.33 5.72 -20.13
C ILE A 471 18.09 6.56 -20.46
N SER A 472 16.94 6.03 -20.09
CA SER A 472 15.65 6.70 -20.18
C SER A 472 15.15 7.08 -18.79
N VAL A 473 15.18 8.36 -18.42
CA VAL A 473 14.68 8.87 -17.12
C VAL A 473 13.24 9.34 -17.25
N LEU A 474 12.34 8.84 -16.39
CA LEU A 474 10.89 8.97 -16.54
C LEU A 474 10.31 10.08 -15.64
N SER A 475 9.29 10.79 -16.14
CA SER A 475 8.40 11.58 -15.27
C SER A 475 7.61 10.66 -14.36
N GLN A 476 7.13 11.21 -13.23
CA GLN A 476 6.10 10.54 -12.46
C GLN A 476 4.88 10.29 -13.37
N PRO A 477 4.45 9.03 -13.54
CA PRO A 477 3.27 8.73 -14.36
C PRO A 477 2.04 9.41 -13.79
N LYS A 478 1.39 10.22 -14.62
CA LYS A 478 0.16 10.93 -14.29
C LYS A 478 -1.03 10.21 -14.90
N ARG A 479 -2.13 10.18 -14.16
CA ARG A 479 -3.37 9.58 -14.65
C ARG A 479 -3.91 10.35 -15.85
N LEU A 480 -4.31 9.61 -16.88
CA LEU A 480 -4.98 10.16 -18.04
C LEU A 480 -6.49 9.90 -17.91
N ASP A 481 -7.25 10.96 -17.59
CA ASP A 481 -8.72 10.86 -17.54
C ASP A 481 -9.35 11.01 -18.93
N PHE A 482 -10.34 10.17 -19.24
CA PHE A 482 -11.09 10.15 -20.51
C PHE A 482 -12.49 9.57 -20.28
N ARG A 483 -13.44 9.87 -21.18
CA ARG A 483 -14.84 9.40 -21.12
C ARG A 483 -15.14 8.26 -22.08
N GLY A 484 -14.24 7.95 -23.00
CA GLY A 484 -14.37 6.84 -23.94
C GLY A 484 -13.15 6.66 -24.85
N PRO A 485 -13.16 5.62 -25.70
CA PRO A 485 -12.03 5.26 -26.56
C PRO A 485 -11.54 6.39 -27.47
N GLU A 486 -12.46 7.15 -28.08
CA GLU A 486 -12.11 8.24 -29.00
C GLU A 486 -11.35 9.38 -28.29
N GLU A 487 -11.78 9.75 -27.06
CA GLU A 487 -11.11 10.79 -26.28
C GLU A 487 -9.74 10.32 -25.79
N LEU A 488 -9.61 9.04 -25.41
CA LEU A 488 -8.32 8.44 -25.06
C LEU A 488 -7.35 8.55 -26.24
N LEU A 489 -7.77 8.12 -27.42
CA LEU A 489 -6.95 8.22 -28.64
C LEU A 489 -6.61 9.68 -28.95
N ALA A 490 -7.55 10.62 -28.80
CA ALA A 490 -7.29 12.03 -29.04
C ALA A 490 -6.22 12.62 -28.10
N LYS A 491 -6.20 12.19 -26.83
CA LYS A 491 -5.29 12.71 -25.81
C LYS A 491 -3.87 12.14 -25.87
N LEU A 492 -3.69 10.92 -26.39
CA LEU A 492 -2.36 10.32 -26.52
C LEU A 492 -1.52 11.09 -27.55
N ARG A 493 -0.25 11.36 -27.22
CA ARG A 493 0.70 12.04 -28.11
C ARG A 493 1.81 11.07 -28.54
N PRO A 494 1.78 10.56 -29.78
CA PRO A 494 2.84 9.71 -30.31
C PRO A 494 4.21 10.40 -30.24
N GLY A 495 5.24 9.63 -29.91
CA GLY A 495 6.62 10.10 -29.71
C GLY A 495 6.86 10.89 -28.42
N VAL A 496 5.81 11.24 -27.67
CA VAL A 496 5.93 12.04 -26.43
C VAL A 496 5.52 11.23 -25.21
N ASP A 497 4.39 10.51 -25.28
CA ASP A 497 3.82 9.83 -24.12
C ASP A 497 4.26 8.37 -24.03
N GLY A 498 4.93 8.00 -22.95
CA GLY A 498 4.96 6.64 -22.46
C GLY A 498 3.60 6.31 -21.85
N VAL A 499 3.14 5.07 -22.00
CA VAL A 499 1.79 4.66 -21.59
C VAL A 499 1.88 3.46 -20.65
N VAL A 500 1.22 3.55 -19.50
CA VAL A 500 0.92 2.43 -18.61
C VAL A 500 -0.55 2.08 -18.77
N PHE A 501 -0.83 0.82 -19.07
CA PHE A 501 -2.19 0.29 -19.17
C PHE A 501 -2.43 -0.69 -18.02
N VAL A 502 -3.58 -0.56 -17.34
CA VAL A 502 -4.04 -1.49 -16.31
C VAL A 502 -5.50 -1.88 -16.53
N LEU A 503 -5.78 -3.17 -16.47
CA LEU A 503 -7.13 -3.71 -16.43
C LEU A 503 -7.13 -5.05 -15.67
N GLU A 504 -8.11 -5.25 -14.78
CA GLU A 504 -8.27 -6.49 -14.00
C GLU A 504 -7.00 -6.93 -13.24
N GLY A 505 -6.21 -5.98 -12.73
CA GLY A 505 -4.95 -6.24 -12.04
C GLY A 505 -3.80 -6.67 -12.95
N ARG A 506 -4.00 -6.74 -14.27
CA ARG A 506 -2.93 -6.92 -15.25
C ARG A 506 -2.43 -5.56 -15.71
N ARG A 507 -1.13 -5.47 -15.95
CA ARG A 507 -0.45 -4.22 -16.31
C ARG A 507 0.56 -4.45 -17.43
N ALA A 508 0.67 -3.48 -18.33
CA ALA A 508 1.79 -3.36 -19.26
C ALA A 508 2.19 -1.90 -19.44
N THR A 509 3.40 -1.68 -19.96
CA THR A 509 3.84 -0.36 -20.38
C THR A 509 4.63 -0.39 -21.67
N TYR A 510 4.57 0.72 -22.40
CA TYR A 510 5.50 1.08 -23.47
C TYR A 510 6.08 2.47 -23.21
N LEU A 511 7.38 2.61 -23.49
CA LEU A 511 8.09 3.88 -23.49
C LEU A 511 7.73 4.70 -24.74
N PRO A 512 7.94 6.03 -24.74
CA PRO A 512 7.69 6.88 -25.91
C PRO A 512 8.37 6.39 -27.21
N GLN A 513 9.54 5.80 -27.12
CA GLN A 513 10.30 5.30 -28.27
C GLN A 513 9.56 4.21 -29.08
N VAL A 514 8.61 3.50 -28.47
CA VAL A 514 7.83 2.46 -29.16
C VAL A 514 6.91 3.04 -30.24
N TRP A 515 6.57 4.33 -30.14
CA TRP A 515 5.76 5.02 -31.16
C TRP A 515 6.43 5.07 -32.54
N GLU A 516 7.76 5.01 -32.60
CA GLU A 516 8.50 4.97 -33.88
C GLU A 516 8.22 3.67 -34.66
N GLN A 517 8.00 2.57 -33.95
CA GLN A 517 7.69 1.27 -34.53
C GLN A 517 6.18 1.08 -34.75
N ILE A 518 5.35 1.67 -33.89
CA ILE A 518 3.89 1.55 -33.90
C ILE A 518 3.25 2.94 -33.78
N PRO A 519 3.25 3.75 -34.86
CA PRO A 519 2.77 5.14 -34.82
C PRO A 519 1.23 5.24 -34.74
N ASP A 520 0.52 4.20 -35.18
CA ASP A 520 -0.95 4.15 -35.08
C ASP A 520 -1.38 3.90 -33.63
N LYS A 521 -2.24 4.78 -33.11
CA LYS A 521 -2.65 4.79 -31.70
C LYS A 521 -3.48 3.58 -31.32
N GLU A 522 -4.37 3.13 -32.20
CA GLU A 522 -5.20 1.96 -31.93
C GLU A 522 -4.35 0.69 -31.94
N GLN A 523 -3.47 0.53 -32.92
CA GLN A 523 -2.53 -0.58 -32.98
C GLN A 523 -1.59 -0.59 -31.76
N PHE A 524 -1.10 0.58 -31.33
CA PHE A 524 -0.27 0.71 -30.14
C PHE A 524 -0.99 0.20 -28.89
N LEU A 525 -2.24 0.63 -28.66
CA LEU A 525 -3.04 0.19 -27.52
C LEU A 525 -3.43 -1.29 -27.62
N ASN A 526 -3.71 -1.80 -28.82
CA ASN A 526 -3.97 -3.21 -29.08
C ASN A 526 -2.77 -4.08 -28.67
N GLN A 527 -1.56 -3.70 -29.08
CA GLN A 527 -0.32 -4.40 -28.73
C GLN A 527 0.00 -4.27 -27.24
N LEU A 528 -0.28 -3.11 -26.64
CA LEU A 528 -0.08 -2.89 -25.21
C LEU A 528 -1.02 -3.80 -24.37
N ALA A 529 -2.27 -3.96 -24.81
CA ALA A 529 -3.22 -4.89 -24.18
C ALA A 529 -2.77 -6.35 -24.30
N LEU A 530 -2.30 -6.77 -25.48
CA LEU A 530 -1.71 -8.10 -25.67
C LEU A 530 -0.47 -8.33 -24.78
N LYS A 531 0.38 -7.31 -24.61
CA LYS A 531 1.52 -7.35 -23.68
C LYS A 531 1.09 -7.52 -22.23
N ALA A 532 -0.05 -6.95 -21.84
CA ALA A 532 -0.70 -7.18 -20.54
C ALA A 532 -1.37 -8.57 -20.45
N LYS A 533 -1.22 -9.42 -21.47
CA LYS A 533 -1.86 -10.73 -21.62
C LYS A 533 -3.39 -10.62 -21.67
N LEU A 534 -3.92 -9.54 -22.22
CA LEU A 534 -5.37 -9.31 -22.39
C LEU A 534 -5.74 -9.34 -23.88
N PRO A 535 -7.03 -9.51 -24.24
CA PRO A 535 -7.50 -9.34 -25.61
C PRO A 535 -7.07 -7.98 -26.17
N SER A 536 -6.80 -7.90 -27.48
CA SER A 536 -6.31 -6.65 -28.09
C SER A 536 -7.26 -5.47 -27.87
N SER A 537 -8.58 -5.68 -27.91
CA SER A 537 -9.58 -4.63 -27.67
C SER A 537 -9.80 -4.27 -26.20
N ALA A 538 -9.09 -4.90 -25.25
CA ALA A 538 -9.33 -4.71 -23.82
C ALA A 538 -9.07 -3.27 -23.34
N TRP A 539 -8.28 -2.49 -24.07
CA TRP A 539 -8.05 -1.07 -23.77
C TRP A 539 -9.33 -0.22 -23.86
N GLN A 540 -10.38 -0.71 -24.54
CA GLN A 540 -11.67 -0.03 -24.68
C GLN A 540 -12.61 -0.25 -23.48
N ASP A 541 -12.23 -1.10 -22.53
CA ASP A 541 -13.04 -1.39 -21.35
C ASP A 541 -13.23 -0.12 -20.49
N PRO A 542 -14.45 0.21 -20.04
CA PRO A 542 -14.68 1.38 -19.16
C PRO A 542 -13.92 1.36 -17.84
N GLN A 543 -13.44 0.18 -17.40
CA GLN A 543 -12.61 0.01 -16.19
C GLN A 543 -11.12 0.10 -16.49
N ALA A 544 -10.71 0.25 -17.75
CA ALA A 544 -9.32 0.41 -18.13
C ALA A 544 -8.75 1.71 -17.54
N ILE A 545 -7.56 1.62 -16.94
CA ILE A 545 -6.86 2.77 -16.39
C ILE A 545 -5.59 3.01 -17.17
N PHE A 546 -5.36 4.27 -17.53
CA PHE A 546 -4.17 4.72 -18.24
C PHE A 546 -3.40 5.76 -17.43
N LEU A 547 -2.09 5.57 -17.35
CA LEU A 547 -1.16 6.60 -16.91
C LEU A 547 -0.27 6.98 -18.09
N THR A 548 0.09 8.25 -18.21
CA THR A 548 1.09 8.72 -19.16
C THR A 548 2.29 9.32 -18.44
N TYR A 549 3.45 9.17 -19.04
CA TYR A 549 4.71 9.77 -18.58
C TYR A 549 5.54 10.23 -19.78
N GLN A 550 6.56 11.03 -19.54
CA GLN A 550 7.54 11.47 -20.53
C GLN A 550 8.91 10.98 -20.12
N VAL A 551 9.83 10.99 -21.07
CA VAL A 551 11.20 10.50 -20.86
C VAL A 551 12.20 11.56 -21.31
N GLN A 552 13.25 11.76 -20.51
CA GLN A 552 14.52 12.34 -20.98
C GLN A 552 15.47 11.17 -21.26
N ALA A 553 15.72 10.90 -22.53
CA ALA A 553 16.59 9.83 -22.98
C ALA A 553 17.95 10.40 -23.40
N PHE A 554 19.03 9.68 -23.06
CA PHE A 554 20.40 10.02 -23.43
C PHE A 554 21.24 8.74 -23.48
N GLU A 555 22.22 8.72 -24.37
CA GLU A 555 23.04 7.54 -24.66
C GLU A 555 24.53 7.91 -24.68
N GLU A 556 25.39 6.91 -24.64
CA GLU A 556 26.83 7.13 -24.79
C GLU A 556 27.13 7.74 -26.17
N GLU A 557 28.25 8.43 -26.30
CA GLU A 557 28.72 8.83 -27.62
C GLU A 557 29.34 7.60 -28.29
N THR A 558 28.92 7.29 -29.52
CA THR A 558 29.67 6.36 -30.36
C THR A 558 31.00 7.04 -30.72
N GLU A 559 32.12 6.51 -30.22
CA GLU A 559 33.43 6.96 -30.72
C GLU A 559 33.46 6.75 -32.24
N PRO A 560 33.77 7.80 -33.03
CA PRO A 560 33.70 7.77 -34.49
C PRO A 560 34.72 6.84 -35.17
#